data_AF-A0AAU2IU46-F1
#
_entry.id   AF-A0AAU2IU46-F1
#
_cell.length_a   1.000
_cell.length_b   1.000
_cell.length_c   1.000
_cell.angle_alpha   90.00
_cell.angle_beta   90.00
_cell.angle_gamma   90.00
#
_symmetry.space_group_name_H-M   'P 1'
#
loop_
_entity.id
_entity.type
_entity.pdbx_description
1 polymer ?
#
loop_
_entity_poly.entity_id
_entity_poly.type
_entity_poly.pdbx_seq_one_letter_code
_entity_poly.pdbx_strand_id
1 'polypeptide(L)'
;MTTDWIAEAQRIARGRRFEELGCPPSGQDACPAAPLSEAEIREAEAELGIAFPDQYREYLLRHSPDGAVHRLRRSAAGWGWHGDSSTNYDLLTTAFPHPDSYRAYEDELDAREPLPEDFPDHNAHQAAWKQWDAEYEVFQERKTSGAVFIQDNGCGFSTLLVVAGPYQGSLWFDGRATCDRILPLNLDGRPVSFMDWLARSSMDLVGW
;
A
#
# COMPACT_ATOMS: atom_id res chain seq x y z
N MET A 1 16.40 24.14 6.22
CA MET A 1 17.12 22.86 6.41
C MET A 1 16.87 22.08 5.13
N THR A 2 17.93 21.72 4.40
CA THR A 2 17.81 20.86 3.21
C THR A 2 17.50 19.45 3.69
N THR A 3 16.42 18.85 3.22
CA THR A 3 16.07 17.47 3.54
C THR A 3 17.15 16.54 2.97
N ASP A 4 17.69 15.64 3.79
CA ASP A 4 18.55 14.56 3.31
C ASP A 4 17.67 13.44 2.78
N TRP A 5 17.39 13.49 1.47
CA TRP A 5 16.48 12.54 0.84
C TRP A 5 17.04 11.13 0.81
N ILE A 6 18.37 10.96 0.73
CA ILE A 6 19.01 9.65 0.79
C ILE A 6 18.77 8.99 2.15
N ALA A 7 18.96 9.74 3.24
CA ALA A 7 18.69 9.23 4.58
C ALA A 7 17.20 8.89 4.79
N GLU A 8 16.31 9.71 4.24
CA GLU A 8 14.86 9.48 4.32
C GLU A 8 14.42 8.28 3.49
N ALA A 9 14.93 8.10 2.27
CA ALA A 9 14.67 6.93 1.43
C ALA A 9 15.13 5.65 2.14
N GLN A 10 16.32 5.65 2.72
CA GLN A 10 16.83 4.53 3.52
C GLN A 10 15.99 4.25 4.77
N ARG A 11 15.38 5.28 5.38
CA ARG A 11 14.48 5.11 6.52
C ARG A 11 13.18 4.45 6.06
N ILE A 12 12.58 4.96 5.00
CA ILE A 12 11.33 4.43 4.45
C ILE A 12 11.48 3.01 3.90
N ALA A 13 12.57 2.73 3.19
CA ALA A 13 12.86 1.40 2.64
C ALA A 13 13.05 0.32 3.72
N ARG A 14 13.50 0.72 4.93
CA ARG A 14 13.60 -0.14 6.11
C ARG A 14 12.31 -0.20 6.94
N GLY A 15 11.25 0.45 6.46
CA GLY A 15 9.97 0.45 7.14
C GLY A 15 9.44 -0.97 7.32
N ARG A 16 8.68 -1.20 8.39
CA ARG A 16 8.21 -2.54 8.71
C ARG A 16 7.25 -3.04 7.63
N ARG A 17 7.46 -4.25 7.13
CA ARG A 17 6.58 -4.92 6.15
C ARG A 17 6.22 -6.30 6.68
N PHE A 18 5.27 -6.98 6.03
CA PHE A 18 5.08 -8.38 6.35
C PHE A 18 6.32 -9.18 5.92
N GLU A 19 7.04 -9.74 6.89
CA GLU A 19 8.07 -10.72 6.63
C GLU A 19 7.46 -12.12 6.73
N GLU A 20 7.53 -12.88 5.65
CA GLU A 20 7.10 -14.28 5.61
C GLU A 20 8.09 -15.21 6.36
N LEU A 21 9.21 -14.65 6.86
CA LEU A 21 10.28 -15.34 7.58
C LEU A 21 9.76 -15.94 8.90
N GLY A 22 9.28 -17.17 8.80
CA GLY A 22 8.78 -17.95 9.93
C GLY A 22 7.86 -19.10 9.54
N CYS A 23 7.41 -19.20 8.29
CA CYS A 23 6.69 -20.39 7.86
C CYS A 23 7.70 -21.53 7.57
N PRO A 24 7.66 -22.67 8.29
CA PRO A 24 8.44 -23.83 7.88
C PRO A 24 7.99 -24.28 6.48
N PRO A 25 8.89 -24.90 5.68
CA PRO A 25 8.56 -25.29 4.32
C PRO A 25 7.42 -26.32 4.34
N SER A 26 6.35 -25.98 3.63
CA SER A 26 5.35 -26.84 3.00
C SER A 26 5.16 -28.22 3.63
N GLY A 27 4.17 -28.35 4.53
CA GLY A 27 3.76 -29.67 4.99
C GLY A 27 2.64 -29.72 6.03
N GLN A 28 2.33 -28.64 6.73
CA GLN A 28 1.26 -28.61 7.74
C GLN A 28 0.46 -27.31 7.60
N ASP A 29 -0.86 -27.46 7.74
CA ASP A 29 -1.92 -26.44 7.74
C ASP A 29 -2.60 -26.10 6.40
N ALA A 30 -3.04 -27.15 5.70
CA ALA A 30 -4.27 -27.10 4.89
C ALA A 30 -5.53 -27.19 5.79
N CYS A 31 -5.55 -26.46 6.90
CA CYS A 31 -6.79 -26.17 7.62
C CYS A 31 -7.28 -24.82 7.11
N PRO A 32 -8.54 -24.69 6.63
CA PRO A 32 -9.10 -23.38 6.33
C PRO A 32 -8.98 -22.52 7.59
N ALA A 33 -8.27 -21.39 7.48
CA ALA A 33 -8.09 -20.49 8.60
C ALA A 33 -9.49 -20.05 9.07
N ALA A 34 -9.81 -20.32 10.33
CA ALA A 34 -11.06 -19.87 10.91
C ALA A 34 -11.13 -18.32 10.83
N PRO A 35 -12.34 -17.74 10.75
CA PRO A 35 -12.51 -16.31 10.90
C PRO A 35 -11.84 -15.81 12.19
N LEU A 36 -11.32 -14.59 12.16
CA LEU A 36 -10.67 -13.99 13.32
C LEU A 36 -11.70 -13.67 14.41
N SER A 37 -11.30 -13.79 15.66
CA SER A 37 -12.09 -13.34 16.79
C SER A 37 -11.99 -11.83 16.98
N GLU A 38 -13.00 -11.25 17.64
CA GLU A 38 -13.01 -9.83 18.02
C GLU A 38 -11.78 -9.42 18.86
N ALA A 39 -11.23 -10.34 19.66
CA ALA A 39 -10.03 -10.11 20.46
C ALA A 39 -8.77 -10.01 19.59
N GLU A 40 -8.63 -10.90 18.60
CA GLU A 40 -7.53 -10.89 17.64
C GLU A 40 -7.56 -9.63 16.77
N ILE A 41 -8.74 -9.22 16.31
CA ILE A 41 -8.87 -7.99 15.54
C ILE A 41 -8.46 -6.78 16.36
N ARG A 42 -8.89 -6.68 17.63
CA ARG A 42 -8.47 -5.59 18.51
C ARG A 42 -6.97 -5.59 18.79
N GLU A 43 -6.35 -6.76 18.91
CA GLU A 43 -4.90 -6.88 19.06
C GLU A 43 -4.18 -6.37 17.80
N ALA A 44 -4.65 -6.76 16.61
CA ALA A 44 -4.11 -6.30 15.34
C ALA A 44 -4.24 -4.78 15.17
N GLU A 45 -5.41 -4.21 15.44
CA GLU A 45 -5.66 -2.76 15.42
C GLU A 45 -4.70 -2.01 16.36
N ALA A 46 -4.53 -2.52 17.58
CA ALA A 46 -3.64 -1.91 18.58
C ALA A 46 -2.15 -1.98 18.16
N GLU A 47 -1.72 -3.10 17.58
CA GLU A 47 -0.33 -3.27 17.14
C GLU A 47 -0.01 -2.43 15.89
N LEU A 48 -0.94 -2.36 14.94
CA LEU A 48 -0.79 -1.61 13.69
C LEU A 48 -1.09 -0.11 13.85
N GLY A 49 -1.69 0.29 14.98
CA GLY A 49 -2.02 1.68 15.28
C GLY A 49 -3.17 2.25 14.44
N ILE A 50 -4.02 1.39 13.88
CA ILE A 50 -5.13 1.75 13.00
C ILE A 50 -6.44 1.16 13.52
N ALA A 51 -7.56 1.73 13.10
CA ALA A 51 -8.88 1.10 13.23
C ALA A 51 -9.26 0.54 11.86
N PHE A 52 -9.68 -0.73 11.81
CA PHE A 52 -10.12 -1.30 10.55
C PHE A 52 -11.48 -0.69 10.14
N PRO A 53 -11.70 -0.46 8.83
CA PRO A 53 -13.01 -0.07 8.34
C PRO A 53 -14.09 -1.10 8.71
N ASP A 54 -15.30 -0.66 9.05
CA ASP A 54 -16.38 -1.51 9.58
C ASP A 54 -16.66 -2.75 8.71
N GLN A 55 -16.73 -2.57 7.38
CA GLN A 55 -16.98 -3.68 6.47
C GLN A 55 -15.81 -4.66 6.39
N TYR A 56 -14.58 -4.18 6.52
CA TYR A 56 -13.41 -5.05 6.56
C TYR A 56 -13.37 -5.83 7.89
N ARG A 57 -13.74 -5.20 9.01
CA ARG A 57 -13.92 -5.89 10.29
C ARG A 57 -14.97 -7.00 10.18
N GLU A 58 -16.12 -6.71 9.59
CA GLU A 58 -17.20 -7.70 9.37
C GLU A 58 -16.72 -8.87 8.53
N TYR A 59 -15.93 -8.59 7.49
CA TYR A 59 -15.30 -9.62 6.66
C TYR A 59 -14.38 -10.53 7.48
N LEU A 60 -13.45 -9.96 8.26
CA LEU A 60 -12.51 -10.71 9.09
C LEU A 60 -13.21 -11.61 10.13
N LEU A 61 -14.36 -11.17 10.66
CA LEU A 61 -15.16 -11.91 11.65
C LEU A 61 -15.97 -13.07 11.06
N ARG A 62 -16.35 -12.99 9.78
CA ARG A 62 -17.34 -13.92 9.18
C ARG A 62 -16.76 -14.83 8.12
N HIS A 63 -15.73 -14.38 7.42
CA HIS A 63 -15.19 -15.10 6.27
C HIS A 63 -13.83 -15.68 6.62
N SER A 64 -13.64 -16.95 6.28
CA SER A 64 -12.31 -17.53 6.12
C SER A 64 -11.74 -16.96 4.82
N PRO A 65 -10.61 -16.24 4.84
CA PRO A 65 -10.06 -15.65 3.62
C PRO A 65 -9.66 -16.72 2.61
N ASP A 66 -10.45 -16.86 1.56
CA ASP A 66 -10.25 -17.71 0.39
C ASP A 66 -9.87 -16.89 -0.85
N GLY A 67 -8.58 -16.96 -1.20
CA GLY A 67 -8.05 -16.71 -2.54
C GLY A 67 -7.90 -15.26 -3.01
N ALA A 68 -8.89 -14.40 -2.80
CA ALA A 68 -8.92 -13.07 -3.45
C ALA A 68 -8.28 -11.94 -2.63
N VAL A 69 -8.27 -12.07 -1.30
CA VAL A 69 -7.84 -11.03 -0.36
C VAL A 69 -6.61 -11.49 0.41
N HIS A 70 -5.59 -10.64 0.52
CA HIS A 70 -4.43 -10.88 1.37
C HIS A 70 -4.88 -11.11 2.82
N ARG A 71 -4.40 -12.21 3.40
CA ARG A 71 -4.93 -12.70 4.67
C ARG A 71 -4.26 -11.99 5.83
N LEU A 72 -5.02 -11.27 6.65
CA LEU A 72 -4.53 -10.78 7.93
C LEU A 72 -4.23 -11.96 8.86
N ARG A 73 -2.99 -12.07 9.34
CA ARG A 73 -2.55 -13.12 10.27
C ARG A 73 -1.46 -12.60 11.20
N ARG A 74 -1.33 -13.26 12.35
CA ARG A 74 -0.19 -13.08 13.25
C ARG A 74 0.96 -14.00 12.85
N SER A 75 2.16 -13.46 12.73
CA SER A 75 3.42 -14.19 12.56
C SER A 75 4.34 -13.95 13.76
N ALA A 76 5.55 -14.52 13.74
CA ALA A 76 6.57 -14.24 14.76
C ALA A 76 7.00 -12.76 14.78
N ALA A 77 6.83 -12.05 13.67
CA ALA A 77 7.17 -10.63 13.52
C ALA A 77 6.01 -9.69 13.91
N GLY A 78 4.82 -10.22 14.21
CA GLY A 78 3.63 -9.44 14.55
C GLY A 78 2.45 -9.67 13.60
N TRP A 79 1.49 -8.75 13.62
CA TRP A 79 0.32 -8.76 12.73
C TRP A 79 0.66 -8.20 11.35
N GLY A 80 0.10 -8.81 10.30
CA GLY A 80 0.17 -8.26 8.96
C GLY A 80 -0.52 -9.12 7.91
N TRP A 81 -0.44 -8.69 6.66
CA TRP A 81 -1.15 -9.29 5.53
C TRP A 81 -0.26 -10.28 4.80
N HIS A 82 -0.66 -11.55 4.82
CA HIS A 82 0.00 -12.61 4.07
C HIS A 82 -0.29 -12.50 2.58
N GLY A 83 0.77 -12.55 1.77
CA GLY A 83 0.72 -12.27 0.34
C GLY A 83 1.02 -10.81 -0.01
N ASP A 84 1.05 -9.93 0.99
CA ASP A 84 1.41 -8.52 0.82
C ASP A 84 2.83 -8.25 1.31
N SER A 85 3.73 -7.94 0.39
CA SER A 85 5.09 -7.46 0.69
C SER A 85 5.26 -5.96 0.42
N SER A 86 4.21 -5.27 -0.04
CA SER A 86 4.27 -3.89 -0.55
C SER A 86 3.77 -2.85 0.45
N THR A 87 2.92 -3.21 1.41
CA THR A 87 2.50 -2.26 2.45
C THR A 87 3.66 -1.95 3.40
N ASN A 88 3.88 -0.67 3.68
CA ASN A 88 4.79 -0.18 4.69
C ASN A 88 4.03 0.24 5.95
N TYR A 89 4.17 -0.56 7.00
CA TYR A 89 3.41 -0.40 8.24
C TYR A 89 3.75 0.86 9.00
N ASP A 90 4.94 1.42 8.80
CA ASP A 90 5.33 2.69 9.43
C ASP A 90 4.55 3.89 8.85
N LEU A 91 3.92 3.73 7.68
CA LEU A 91 3.10 4.74 7.03
C LEU A 91 1.59 4.51 7.21
N LEU A 92 1.16 3.43 7.86
CA LEU A 92 -0.27 3.10 8.00
C LEU A 92 -1.07 4.10 8.84
N THR A 93 -0.42 4.78 9.78
CA THR A 93 -1.07 5.79 10.62
C THR A 93 -1.10 7.17 9.96
N THR A 94 -0.42 7.33 8.82
CA THR A 94 -0.44 8.56 8.02
C THR A 94 -1.67 8.54 7.12
N ALA A 95 -2.39 9.66 7.01
CA ALA A 95 -3.60 9.74 6.20
C ALA A 95 -3.30 9.45 4.72
N PHE A 96 -4.18 8.69 4.06
CA PHE A 96 -4.09 8.45 2.63
C PHE A 96 -4.24 9.74 1.82
N PRO A 97 -3.25 10.10 0.99
CA PRO A 97 -3.29 11.33 0.22
C PRO A 97 -4.20 11.17 -1.01
N HIS A 98 -5.01 12.18 -1.30
CA HIS A 98 -5.79 12.18 -2.54
C HIS A 98 -4.84 12.34 -3.75
N PRO A 99 -5.04 11.63 -4.87
CA PRO A 99 -4.16 11.76 -6.03
C PRO A 99 -3.98 13.18 -6.56
N ASP A 100 -5.04 14.00 -6.55
CA ASP A 100 -4.94 15.40 -6.97
C ASP A 100 -4.07 16.25 -6.04
N SER A 101 -3.86 15.87 -4.77
CA SER A 101 -3.10 16.69 -3.83
C SER A 101 -1.60 16.68 -4.10
N TYR A 102 -1.09 15.69 -4.83
CA TYR A 102 0.34 15.57 -5.11
C TYR A 102 0.73 15.73 -6.58
N ARG A 103 -0.22 15.90 -7.51
CA ARG A 103 0.09 16.05 -8.96
C ARG A 103 1.08 17.17 -9.25
N ALA A 104 0.85 18.36 -8.69
CA ALA A 104 1.74 19.49 -8.96
C ALA A 104 3.18 19.23 -8.46
N TYR A 105 3.32 18.52 -7.33
CA TYR A 105 4.63 18.18 -6.79
C TYR A 105 5.31 17.07 -7.61
N GLU A 106 4.54 16.13 -8.15
CA GLU A 106 5.02 15.13 -9.10
C GLU A 106 5.52 15.80 -10.39
N ASP A 107 4.74 16.70 -10.99
CA ASP A 107 5.15 17.46 -12.17
C ASP A 107 6.45 18.26 -11.91
N GLU A 108 6.58 18.86 -10.71
CA GLU A 108 7.80 19.56 -10.29
C GLU A 108 8.98 18.63 -10.05
N LEU A 109 8.76 17.39 -9.60
CA LEU A 109 9.79 16.38 -9.45
C LEU A 109 10.28 15.91 -10.82
N ASP A 110 9.37 15.57 -11.71
CA ASP A 110 9.67 15.12 -13.08
C ASP A 110 10.45 16.20 -13.85
N ALA A 111 10.03 17.46 -13.73
CA ALA A 111 10.73 18.59 -14.36
C ALA A 111 12.15 18.84 -13.79
N ARG A 112 12.45 18.33 -12.59
CA ARG A 112 13.77 18.43 -11.94
C ARG A 112 14.65 17.20 -12.18
N GLU A 113 14.23 16.25 -12.99
CA GLU A 113 15.03 15.06 -13.31
C GLU A 113 16.43 15.48 -13.82
N PRO A 114 17.53 15.06 -13.16
CA PRO A 114 18.88 15.44 -13.59
C PRO A 114 19.25 14.81 -14.93
N LEU A 115 19.31 15.63 -15.99
CA LEU A 115 19.75 15.20 -17.31
C LEU A 115 21.29 15.24 -17.41
N PRO A 116 21.94 14.26 -18.06
CA PRO A 116 23.41 14.22 -18.16
C PRO A 116 24.04 15.48 -18.78
N GLU A 117 23.31 16.17 -19.65
CA GLU A 117 23.74 17.38 -20.36
C GLU A 117 23.85 18.63 -19.49
N ASP A 118 23.19 18.66 -18.33
CA ASP A 118 23.22 19.79 -17.40
C ASP A 118 24.46 19.80 -16.48
N PHE A 119 25.30 18.76 -16.57
CA PHE A 119 26.41 18.55 -15.62
C PHE A 119 27.78 18.53 -16.33
N PRO A 120 28.82 19.04 -15.65
CA PRO A 120 30.16 19.12 -16.22
C PRO A 120 30.84 17.75 -16.38
N ASP A 121 30.44 16.77 -15.57
CA ASP A 121 30.95 15.41 -15.60
C ASP A 121 29.94 14.38 -15.05
N HIS A 122 30.22 13.11 -15.32
CA HIS A 122 29.39 11.99 -14.91
C HIS A 122 29.24 11.87 -13.39
N ASN A 123 30.26 12.22 -12.60
CA ASN A 123 30.18 12.06 -11.13
C ASN A 123 29.25 13.11 -10.53
N ALA A 124 29.27 14.34 -11.04
CA ALA A 124 28.35 15.40 -10.65
C ALA A 124 26.90 15.04 -11.02
N HIS A 125 26.67 14.55 -12.23
CA HIS A 125 25.36 14.03 -12.66
C HIS A 125 24.89 12.89 -11.75
N GLN A 126 25.72 11.89 -11.52
CA GLN A 126 25.37 10.73 -10.69
C GLN A 126 25.02 11.14 -9.25
N ALA A 127 25.71 12.13 -8.68
CA ALA A 127 25.40 12.63 -7.34
C ALA A 127 24.05 13.35 -7.29
N ALA A 128 23.72 14.17 -8.29
CA ALA A 128 22.43 14.84 -8.40
C ALA A 128 21.30 13.84 -8.65
N TRP A 129 21.50 12.88 -9.56
CA TRP A 129 20.54 11.83 -9.87
C TRP A 129 20.19 11.01 -8.63
N LYS A 130 21.18 10.62 -7.81
CA LYS A 130 20.92 9.89 -6.55
C LYS A 130 20.09 10.66 -5.53
N GLN A 131 20.23 11.99 -5.48
CA GLN A 131 19.43 12.81 -4.57
C GLN A 131 17.98 12.93 -5.07
N TRP A 132 17.81 13.12 -6.38
CA TRP A 132 16.49 13.17 -7.01
C TRP A 132 15.77 11.82 -6.91
N ASP A 133 16.46 10.72 -7.21
CA ASP A 133 15.94 9.35 -7.14
C ASP A 133 15.48 9.00 -5.71
N ALA A 134 16.28 9.35 -4.70
CA ALA A 134 15.89 9.17 -3.30
C ALA A 134 14.66 10.01 -2.89
N GLU A 135 14.54 11.26 -3.39
CA GLU A 135 13.34 12.08 -3.18
C GLU A 135 12.12 11.42 -3.86
N TYR A 136 12.31 10.91 -5.07
CA TYR A 136 11.28 10.25 -5.87
C TYR A 136 10.81 8.93 -5.23
N GLU A 137 11.71 8.10 -4.72
CA GLU A 137 11.38 6.87 -3.98
C GLU A 137 10.52 7.16 -2.75
N VAL A 138 10.92 8.14 -1.93
CA VAL A 138 10.16 8.60 -0.77
C VAL A 138 8.79 9.09 -1.18
N PHE A 139 8.72 9.84 -2.28
CA PHE A 139 7.47 10.34 -2.83
C PHE A 139 6.53 9.22 -3.26
N GLN A 140 7.02 8.25 -4.04
CA GLN A 140 6.22 7.12 -4.52
C GLN A 140 5.69 6.25 -3.38
N GLU A 141 6.48 6.02 -2.33
CA GLU A 141 6.00 5.30 -1.16
C GLU A 141 4.88 6.05 -0.44
N ARG A 142 5.02 7.38 -0.31
CA ARG A 142 4.03 8.19 0.42
C ARG A 142 2.66 8.22 -0.26
N LYS A 143 2.58 7.96 -1.57
CA LYS A 143 1.29 7.89 -2.31
C LYS A 143 0.34 6.81 -1.77
N THR A 144 0.87 5.77 -1.13
CA THR A 144 0.08 4.66 -0.55
C THR A 144 0.06 4.69 0.99
N SER A 145 0.48 5.79 1.62
CA SER A 145 0.36 5.98 3.07
C SER A 145 -1.08 5.75 3.52
N GLY A 146 -1.29 5.13 4.68
CA GLY A 146 -2.64 4.91 5.20
C GLY A 146 -3.51 3.95 4.39
N ALA A 147 -2.92 3.19 3.46
CA ALA A 147 -3.60 2.14 2.71
C ALA A 147 -2.83 0.82 2.80
N VAL A 148 -3.56 -0.28 2.65
CA VAL A 148 -3.01 -1.65 2.60
C VAL A 148 -3.26 -2.24 1.23
N PHE A 149 -2.26 -2.95 0.68
CA PHE A 149 -2.42 -3.74 -0.54
C PHE A 149 -3.24 -4.98 -0.20
N ILE A 150 -4.53 -4.96 -0.51
CA ILE A 150 -5.49 -5.98 -0.08
C ILE A 150 -5.63 -7.11 -1.10
N GLN A 151 -5.21 -6.89 -2.35
CA GLN A 151 -5.22 -7.89 -3.42
C GLN A 151 -4.16 -7.52 -4.47
N ASP A 152 -3.39 -8.52 -4.92
CA ASP A 152 -2.60 -8.46 -6.15
C ASP A 152 -3.48 -8.81 -7.37
N ASN A 153 -3.48 -7.94 -8.39
CA ASN A 153 -4.27 -8.12 -9.63
C ASN A 153 -3.42 -8.62 -10.80
N GLY A 154 -2.16 -8.98 -10.57
CA GLY A 154 -1.15 -9.31 -11.58
C GLY A 154 -0.57 -8.07 -12.28
N CYS A 155 0.54 -8.27 -13.01
CA CYS A 155 1.18 -7.23 -13.83
C CYS A 155 1.57 -5.94 -13.08
N GLY A 156 1.80 -6.02 -11.76
CA GLY A 156 2.12 -4.86 -10.93
C GLY A 156 0.89 -4.02 -10.54
N PHE A 157 -0.32 -4.48 -10.85
CA PHE A 157 -1.55 -3.88 -10.40
C PHE A 157 -1.96 -4.44 -9.05
N SER A 158 -2.58 -3.62 -8.23
CA SER A 158 -3.08 -4.04 -6.93
C SER A 158 -4.29 -3.23 -6.51
N THR A 159 -5.06 -3.78 -5.58
CA THR A 159 -6.16 -3.06 -4.94
C THR A 159 -5.73 -2.62 -3.56
N LEU A 160 -5.99 -1.36 -3.26
CA LEU A 160 -5.69 -0.72 -1.99
C LEU A 160 -6.97 -0.57 -1.18
N LEU A 161 -6.93 -0.96 0.10
CA LEU A 161 -7.94 -0.61 1.09
C LEU A 161 -7.39 0.53 1.96
N VAL A 162 -8.08 1.66 2.00
CA VAL A 162 -7.67 2.78 2.86
C VAL A 162 -8.07 2.51 4.30
N VAL A 163 -7.12 2.63 5.22
CA VAL A 163 -7.30 2.36 6.66
C VAL A 163 -7.10 3.61 7.53
N ALA A 164 -6.52 4.68 7.00
CA ALA A 164 -6.32 5.93 7.74
C ALA A 164 -6.62 7.19 6.91
N GLY A 165 -7.20 8.19 7.57
CA GLY A 165 -7.53 9.48 6.97
C GLY A 165 -8.97 9.59 6.46
N PRO A 166 -9.29 10.64 5.67
CA PRO A 166 -10.67 10.95 5.28
C PRO A 166 -11.31 9.94 4.31
N TYR A 167 -10.49 9.12 3.67
CA TYR A 167 -10.93 8.09 2.72
C TYR A 167 -11.03 6.69 3.33
N GLN A 168 -10.94 6.57 4.67
CA GLN A 168 -10.98 5.27 5.37
C GLN A 168 -12.18 4.43 4.94
N GLY A 169 -11.92 3.15 4.60
CA GLY A 169 -12.91 2.20 4.11
C GLY A 169 -13.18 2.23 2.61
N SER A 170 -12.63 3.21 1.88
CA SER A 170 -12.69 3.21 0.42
C SER A 170 -11.64 2.29 -0.20
N LEU A 171 -11.92 1.85 -1.43
CA LEU A 171 -11.04 1.02 -2.23
C LEU A 171 -10.52 1.77 -3.44
N TRP A 172 -9.26 1.53 -3.78
CA TRP A 172 -8.57 2.17 -4.89
C TRP A 172 -7.81 1.15 -5.71
N PHE A 173 -7.69 1.39 -7.00
CA PHE A 173 -6.85 0.64 -7.91
C PHE A 173 -5.50 1.32 -8.02
N ASP A 174 -4.43 0.60 -7.67
CA ASP A 174 -3.07 1.02 -7.94
C ASP A 174 -2.70 0.67 -9.39
N GLY A 175 -2.85 1.67 -10.27
CA GLY A 175 -2.53 1.60 -11.68
C GLY A 175 -1.15 2.17 -12.03
N ARG A 176 -0.29 2.40 -11.02
CA ARG A 176 0.99 3.08 -11.24
C ARG A 176 1.92 2.32 -12.20
N ALA A 177 1.79 1.00 -12.30
CA ALA A 177 2.58 0.19 -13.24
C ALA A 177 2.38 0.55 -14.73
N THR A 178 1.29 1.24 -15.11
CA THR A 178 1.03 1.60 -16.52
C THR A 178 0.62 3.04 -16.75
N CYS A 179 -0.05 3.68 -15.79
CA CYS A 179 -0.58 5.03 -15.97
C CYS A 179 -0.15 6.01 -14.89
N ASP A 180 0.77 5.58 -14.01
CA ASP A 180 1.30 6.37 -12.88
C ASP A 180 0.23 6.93 -11.93
N ARG A 181 -0.98 6.34 -11.94
CA ARG A 181 -2.14 6.81 -11.17
C ARG A 181 -2.67 5.77 -10.20
N ILE A 182 -3.15 6.28 -9.07
CA ILE A 182 -4.03 5.56 -8.16
C ILE A 182 -5.46 6.06 -8.42
N LEU A 183 -6.38 5.16 -8.70
CA LEU A 183 -7.74 5.49 -9.18
C LEU A 183 -8.79 5.01 -8.17
N PRO A 184 -9.81 5.81 -7.84
CA PRO A 184 -10.87 5.36 -6.94
C PRO A 184 -11.71 4.28 -7.63
N LEU A 185 -12.00 3.19 -6.92
CA LEU A 185 -12.95 2.19 -7.41
C LEU A 185 -14.38 2.68 -7.16
N ASN A 186 -15.17 2.74 -8.22
CA ASN A 186 -16.54 3.24 -8.16
C ASN A 186 -17.52 2.23 -8.73
N LEU A 187 -18.73 2.20 -8.16
CA LEU A 187 -19.89 1.51 -8.69
C LEU A 187 -21.02 2.52 -8.84
N ASP A 188 -21.55 2.66 -10.06
CA ASP A 188 -22.62 3.61 -10.40
C ASP A 188 -22.34 5.06 -9.95
N GLY A 189 -21.08 5.50 -10.11
CA GLY A 189 -20.63 6.85 -9.78
C GLY A 189 -20.45 7.13 -8.28
N ARG A 190 -20.42 6.08 -7.44
CA ARG A 190 -20.17 6.18 -5.99
C ARG A 190 -18.99 5.29 -5.60
N PRO A 191 -18.22 5.65 -4.56
CA PRO A 191 -17.16 4.79 -4.04
C PRO A 191 -17.70 3.40 -3.74
N VAL A 192 -17.01 2.37 -4.24
CA VAL A 192 -17.42 0.98 -4.01
C VAL A 192 -17.18 0.61 -2.55
N SER A 193 -18.10 -0.15 -1.98
CA SER A 193 -17.93 -0.70 -0.64
C SER A 193 -17.05 -1.96 -0.67
N PHE A 194 -16.43 -2.33 0.46
CA PHE A 194 -15.60 -3.54 0.54
C PHE A 194 -16.39 -4.80 0.15
N MET A 195 -17.63 -4.92 0.63
CA MET A 195 -18.47 -6.09 0.33
C MET A 195 -18.94 -6.11 -1.13
N ASP A 196 -19.24 -4.95 -1.73
CA ASP A 196 -19.60 -4.86 -3.14
C ASP A 196 -18.44 -5.20 -4.06
N TRP A 197 -17.22 -4.78 -3.67
CA TRP A 197 -15.99 -5.10 -4.38
C TRP A 197 -15.66 -6.58 -4.29
N LEU A 198 -15.80 -7.21 -3.12
CA LEU A 198 -15.50 -8.63 -2.93
C LEU A 198 -16.29 -9.56 -3.87
N ALA A 199 -17.49 -9.14 -4.30
CA ALA A 199 -18.32 -9.87 -5.24
C ALA A 199 -17.95 -9.64 -6.73
N ARG A 200 -16.91 -8.84 -7.02
CA ARG A 200 -16.56 -8.33 -8.36
C ARG A 200 -15.05 -8.33 -8.60
N SER A 201 -14.65 -8.15 -9.86
CA SER A 201 -13.25 -7.89 -10.20
C SER A 201 -12.93 -6.40 -10.02
N SER A 202 -11.74 -6.09 -9.49
CA SER A 202 -11.24 -4.72 -9.35
C SER A 202 -11.21 -3.98 -10.69
N MET A 203 -10.88 -4.67 -11.79
CA MET A 203 -10.83 -4.08 -13.14
C MET A 203 -12.20 -3.61 -13.66
N ASP A 204 -13.29 -4.23 -13.22
CA ASP A 204 -14.66 -3.88 -13.66
C ASP A 204 -15.16 -2.58 -12.99
N LEU A 205 -14.44 -2.10 -11.97
CA LEU A 205 -14.84 -0.99 -11.10
C LEU A 205 -13.99 0.27 -11.33
N VAL A 206 -13.02 0.19 -12.24
CA VAL A 206 -12.22 1.35 -12.68
C VAL A 206 -13.00 2.08 -13.77
N GLY A 207 -13.30 3.35 -13.53
CA GLY A 207 -13.80 4.25 -14.59
C GLY A 207 -12.63 4.71 -15.45
N TRP A 208 -12.43 4.04 -16.59
CA TRP A 208 -11.48 4.47 -17.63
C TRP A 208 -11.89 5.79 -18.27
#